data_AF-A0AAD5J8Z3-F1
#
_entry.id   AF-A0AAD5J8Z3-F1
#
_cell.length_a   1.000
_cell.length_b   1.000
_cell.length_c   1.000
_cell.angle_alpha   90.00
_cell.angle_beta   90.00
_cell.angle_gamma   90.00
#
_symmetry.space_group_name_H-M   'P 1'
#
loop_
_entity.id
_entity.type
_entity.pdbx_description
1 polymer ?
#
loop_
_entity_poly.entity_id
_entity_poly.type
_entity_poly.pdbx_seq_one_letter_code
_entity_poly.pdbx_strand_id
1 'polypeptide(L)'
;MKAGIMWTGNDFSAYAYMSEWSTKGRLACPYCAKKTDHFSLGNGSKICYMGHHRFLPEDHVWQNQMSQFNCKKEMGDAPKRPAGDEVLKNT
;
A
#
# COMPACT_ATOMS: atom_id res chain seq x y z
N MET A 1 8.45 12.23 -38.89
CA MET A 1 7.42 11.52 -38.10
C MET A 1 7.65 11.87 -36.64
N LYS A 2 6.62 12.32 -35.89
CA LYS A 2 6.73 12.60 -34.45
C LYS A 2 5.85 11.59 -33.72
N ALA A 3 6.43 10.86 -32.77
CA ALA A 3 5.71 9.96 -31.88
C ALA A 3 5.53 10.65 -30.52
N GLY A 4 4.35 10.54 -29.93
CA GLY A 4 4.02 11.04 -28.59
C GLY A 4 3.66 9.88 -27.67
N ILE A 5 4.12 9.93 -26.43
CA ILE A 5 3.75 8.96 -25.39
C ILE A 5 2.42 9.42 -24.79
N MET A 6 1.40 8.54 -24.80
CA MET A 6 0.07 8.85 -24.27
C MET A 6 -0.10 8.39 -22.83
N TRP A 7 0.37 7.18 -22.52
CA TRP A 7 0.37 6.64 -21.16
C TRP A 7 1.44 5.56 -21.01
N THR A 8 1.95 5.42 -19.79
CA THR A 8 2.87 4.34 -19.41
C THR A 8 2.17 3.50 -18.34
N GLY A 9 1.86 2.24 -18.65
CA GLY A 9 1.39 1.27 -17.66
C GLY A 9 2.57 0.88 -16.78
N ASN A 10 2.60 1.37 -15.53
CA ASN A 10 3.68 1.09 -14.60
C ASN A 10 3.23 0.08 -13.55
N ASP A 11 4.10 -0.89 -13.27
CA ASP A 11 3.91 -1.77 -12.13
C ASP A 11 4.31 -1.06 -10.82
N PHE A 12 4.11 -1.75 -9.70
CA PHE A 12 4.41 -1.19 -8.38
C PHE A 12 5.90 -0.87 -8.20
N SER A 13 6.80 -1.61 -8.85
CA SER A 13 8.24 -1.36 -8.73
C SER A 13 8.66 -0.13 -9.53
N ALA A 14 8.14 0.02 -10.75
CA ALA A 14 8.37 1.16 -11.63
C ALA A 14 7.81 2.47 -11.04
N TYR A 15 6.76 2.38 -10.21
CA TYR A 15 6.25 3.52 -9.46
C TYR A 15 7.34 4.19 -8.60
N ALA A 16 8.23 3.42 -7.97
CA ALA A 16 9.29 3.99 -7.14
C ALA A 16 10.22 4.92 -7.91
N TYR A 17 10.53 4.54 -9.15
CA TYR A 17 11.43 5.29 -10.01
C TYR A 17 10.80 6.61 -10.47
N MET A 18 9.53 6.59 -10.87
CA MET A 18 8.87 7.77 -11.44
C MET A 18 8.34 8.76 -10.41
N SER A 19 7.89 8.26 -9.25
CA SER A 19 7.28 9.09 -8.21
C SER A 19 8.26 9.49 -7.11
N GLU A 20 9.50 8.99 -7.20
CA GLU A 20 10.51 9.07 -6.14
C GLU A 20 10.03 8.48 -4.79
N TRP A 21 8.93 7.73 -4.81
CA TRP A 21 8.36 7.11 -3.62
C TRP A 21 9.05 5.80 -3.29
N SER A 22 9.43 5.60 -2.02
CA SER A 22 9.91 4.29 -1.60
C SER A 22 8.78 3.26 -1.63
N THR A 23 8.90 2.23 -2.46
CA THR A 23 8.01 1.06 -2.46
C THR A 23 8.40 0.01 -1.41
N LYS A 24 9.38 0.35 -0.56
CA LYS A 24 9.90 -0.47 0.54
C LYS A 24 9.76 0.28 1.85
N GLY A 25 9.87 -0.45 2.96
CA GLY A 25 9.84 0.15 4.27
C GLY A 25 8.43 0.44 4.77
N ARG A 26 8.34 1.21 5.86
CA ARG A 26 7.08 1.48 6.57
C ARG A 26 6.10 2.34 5.78
N LEU A 27 6.55 2.99 4.71
CA LEU A 27 5.75 3.91 3.88
C LEU A 27 5.51 3.34 2.47
N ALA A 28 5.74 2.04 2.26
CA ALA A 28 5.69 1.44 0.93
C ALA A 28 4.39 1.71 0.15
N CYS A 29 3.24 1.72 0.83
CA CYS A 29 1.96 1.92 0.18
C CYS A 29 1.68 3.41 -0.05
N PRO A 30 1.63 3.90 -1.29
CA PRO A 30 1.38 5.33 -1.58
C PRO A 30 -0.06 5.75 -1.23
N TYR A 31 -0.98 4.81 -1.09
CA TYR A 31 -2.35 5.06 -0.68
C TYR A 31 -2.49 5.25 0.83
N CYS A 32 -1.70 4.51 1.59
CA CYS A 32 -1.77 4.53 3.05
C CYS A 32 -0.73 5.48 3.66
N ALA A 33 0.42 5.67 3.01
CA ALA A 33 1.58 6.39 3.51
C ALA A 33 1.89 6.03 4.96
N LYS A 34 1.81 6.99 5.89
CA LYS A 34 2.04 6.78 7.32
C LYS A 34 1.08 5.78 7.98
N LYS A 35 -0.09 5.56 7.37
CA LYS A 35 -1.10 4.59 7.83
C LYS A 35 -0.90 3.20 7.20
N THR A 36 0.23 2.95 6.53
CA THR A 36 0.56 1.62 6.01
C THR A 36 0.69 0.65 7.18
N ASP A 37 -0.19 -0.35 7.21
CA ASP A 37 -0.10 -1.42 8.19
C ASP A 37 1.01 -2.38 7.76
N HIS A 38 2.01 -2.51 8.62
CA HIS A 38 3.21 -3.27 8.37
C HIS A 38 3.71 -3.91 9.65
N PHE A 39 4.35 -5.06 9.51
CA PHE A 39 5.08 -5.68 10.61
C PHE A 39 6.37 -6.32 10.10
N SER A 40 7.36 -6.41 10.97
CA SER A 40 8.61 -7.10 10.66
C SER A 40 8.49 -8.56 11.04
N LEU A 41 8.87 -9.46 10.13
CA LEU A 41 9.08 -10.86 10.47
C LEU A 41 10.31 -10.97 11.38
N GLY A 42 10.17 -11.71 12.49
CA GLY A 42 11.25 -11.90 13.47
C GLY A 42 12.49 -12.55 12.86
N ASN A 43 12.28 -13.50 11.94
CA ASN A 43 13.38 -14.14 11.22
C ASN A 43 13.59 -13.44 9.87
N GLY A 44 14.71 -12.71 9.74
CA GLY A 44 15.16 -12.10 8.49
C GLY A 44 14.76 -10.64 8.26
N SER A 45 14.11 -9.97 9.24
CA SER A 45 13.78 -8.54 9.22
C SER A 45 13.03 -8.06 7.97
N LYS A 46 12.31 -8.98 7.31
CA LYS A 46 11.49 -8.65 6.14
C LYS A 46 10.22 -7.96 6.62
N ILE A 47 9.83 -6.89 5.92
CA ILE A 47 8.59 -6.17 6.18
C ILE A 47 7.47 -6.87 5.40
N CYS A 48 6.42 -7.22 6.11
CA CYS A 48 5.16 -7.70 5.55
C CYS A 48 4.10 -6.60 5.69
N TYR A 49 3.28 -6.45 4.66
CA TYR A 49 2.16 -5.51 4.64
C TYR A 49 0.86 -6.28 4.78
N MET A 50 0.07 -5.94 5.78
CA MET A 50 -1.29 -6.48 6.02
C MET A 50 -2.24 -5.29 6.14
N GLY A 51 -3.44 -5.45 6.68
CA GLY A 51 -4.32 -4.30 6.93
C GLY A 51 -4.93 -3.71 5.68
N HIS A 52 -4.89 -4.41 4.54
CA HIS A 52 -5.42 -3.91 3.26
C HIS A 52 -6.85 -4.39 2.99
N HIS A 53 -7.42 -5.29 3.80
CA HIS A 53 -8.82 -5.68 3.65
C HIS A 53 -9.77 -4.54 4.01
N ARG A 54 -9.31 -3.52 4.75
CA ARG A 54 -10.05 -2.26 4.96
C ARG A 54 -10.49 -1.52 3.69
N PHE A 55 -9.89 -1.83 2.54
CA PHE A 55 -10.29 -1.27 1.25
C PHE A 55 -11.43 -2.07 0.57
N LEU A 56 -11.76 -3.25 1.10
CA LEU A 56 -12.83 -4.09 0.59
C LEU A 56 -14.16 -3.66 1.19
N PRO A 57 -15.28 -3.90 0.47
CA PRO A 57 -16.63 -3.76 1.03
C PRO A 57 -16.81 -4.55 2.33
N GLU A 58 -17.69 -4.07 3.20
CA GLU A 58 -17.96 -4.71 4.51
C GLU A 58 -18.49 -6.14 4.37
N ASP A 59 -19.22 -6.42 3.29
CA ASP A 59 -19.80 -7.72 2.98
C ASP A 59 -18.84 -8.67 2.24
N HIS A 60 -17.59 -8.25 2.02
CA HIS A 60 -16.62 -9.05 1.28
C HIS A 60 -16.22 -10.32 2.04
N VAL A 61 -16.17 -11.47 1.35
CA VAL A 61 -15.90 -12.79 1.94
C VAL A 61 -14.62 -12.82 2.79
N TRP A 62 -13.58 -12.11 2.34
CA TRP A 62 -12.29 -12.04 3.06
C TRP A 62 -12.33 -11.28 4.39
N GLN A 63 -13.35 -10.46 4.66
CA GLN A 63 -13.56 -9.86 5.98
C GLN A 63 -13.85 -10.92 7.05
N ASN A 64 -14.46 -12.05 6.64
CA ASN A 64 -14.86 -13.14 7.52
C ASN A 64 -13.85 -14.30 7.56
N GLN A 65 -12.84 -14.30 6.67
CA GLN A 65 -11.83 -15.37 6.58
C GLN A 65 -10.57 -15.06 7.40
N MET A 66 -10.71 -14.44 8.58
CA MET A 66 -9.59 -14.02 9.43
C MET A 66 -8.57 -15.15 9.70
N SER A 67 -9.03 -16.39 9.82
CA SER A 67 -8.21 -17.57 10.10
C SER A 67 -7.24 -17.93 8.98
N GLN A 68 -7.47 -17.47 7.75
CA GLN A 68 -6.56 -17.67 6.62
C GLN A 68 -5.42 -16.62 6.59
N PHE A 69 -5.49 -15.61 7.45
CA PHE A 69 -4.54 -14.50 7.50
C PHE A 69 -3.87 -14.43 8.88
N ASN A 70 -3.79 -13.24 9.48
CA ASN A 70 -3.16 -12.99 10.77
C ASN A 70 -4.12 -13.18 11.97
N CYS A 71 -5.30 -13.74 11.74
CA CYS A 71 -6.37 -13.90 12.74
C CYS A 71 -6.82 -12.58 13.40
N LYS A 72 -6.51 -11.42 12.80
CA LYS A 72 -6.93 -10.11 13.30
C LYS A 72 -8.05 -9.55 12.43
N LYS A 73 -9.04 -8.94 13.07
CA LYS A 73 -10.13 -8.28 12.36
C LYS A 73 -9.65 -6.90 11.92
N GLU A 74 -9.61 -6.68 10.63
CA GLU A 74 -9.21 -5.39 10.04
C GLU A 74 -10.44 -4.47 9.99
N MET A 75 -10.88 -3.97 11.16
CA MET A 75 -12.08 -3.11 11.28
C MET A 75 -11.81 -1.61 11.04
N GLY A 76 -10.57 -1.24 10.71
CA GLY A 76 -10.25 0.17 10.48
C GLY A 76 -10.77 0.63 9.12
N ASP A 77 -11.16 1.91 9.01
CA ASP A 77 -11.53 2.50 7.73
C ASP A 77 -10.33 2.55 6.77
N ALA A 78 -10.63 2.45 5.46
CA ALA A 78 -9.67 2.78 4.43
C ALA A 78 -9.09 4.19 4.67
N PRO A 79 -7.76 4.34 4.77
CA PRO A 79 -7.16 5.65 4.94
C PRO A 79 -7.46 6.52 3.72
N LYS A 80 -7.75 7.80 3.96
CA LYS A 80 -7.78 8.79 2.89
C LYS A 80 -6.42 8.80 2.21
N ARG A 81 -6.43 8.72 0.88
CA ARG A 81 -5.22 8.85 0.07
C ARG A 81 -4.57 10.21 0.39
N PRO A 82 -3.28 10.26 0.74
CA PRO A 82 -2.59 11.52 0.98
C PRO A 82 -2.59 12.39 -0.28
N ALA A 83 -2.64 13.70 -0.10
CA ALA A 83 -2.49 14.64 -1.19
C ALA A 83 -1.05 14.65 -1.70
N GLY A 84 -0.83 15.03 -2.97
CA GLY A 84 0.49 14.97 -3.59
C GLY A 84 1.56 15.79 -2.86
N ASP A 85 1.18 16.89 -2.21
CA ASP A 85 2.08 17.71 -1.38
C ASP A 85 2.39 17.08 -0.01
N GLU A 86 1.44 16.31 0.55
CA GLU A 86 1.67 15.55 1.79
C GLU A 86 2.61 14.37 1.58
N VAL A 87 2.58 13.77 0.39
CA VAL A 87 3.50 12.71 -0.03
C VAL A 87 4.94 13.22 0.02
N LEU A 88 5.22 14.40 -0.55
CA LEU A 88 6.56 15.01 -0.57
C LEU A 88 7.11 15.35 0.82
N LYS A 89 6.23 15.59 1.81
CA LYS A 89 6.62 15.87 3.21
C LYS A 89 7.01 14.61 3.99
N ASN A 90 6.75 13.43 3.43
CA ASN A 90 6.90 12.13 4.12
C ASN A 90 8.01 11.23 3.54
N THR A 91 8.56 11.60 2.38
CA THR A 91 9.83 11.12 1.84
C THR A 91 11.01 11.78 2.54
#